data_AF-A0A1G8TCJ3-F1
#
_entry.id   AF-A0A1G8TCJ3-F1
#
_cell.length_a   1.000
_cell.length_b   1.000
_cell.length_c   1.000
_cell.angle_alpha   90.00
_cell.angle_beta   90.00
_cell.angle_gamma   90.00
#
_symmetry.space_group_name_H-M   'P 1'
#
loop_
_entity.id
_entity.type
_entity.pdbx_description
1 polymer ?
#
loop_
_entity_poly.entity_id
_entity_poly.type
_entity_poly.pdbx_seq_one_letter_code
_entity_poly.pdbx_strand_id
1 'polypeptide(L)'
;MKRSLWVVFILVGLSGCASPYRQGLEPDRSGDLVKAKVYANLSDTELDAQYPVQQTTAVGGGALGGLAVALVDAYVNSSNESEAEDAIAKLKQAMGPEALKLAYQKQYQLLMEAMPELRGRPVTVLEKAPKGGAKGLGLAPEEIGLVLTPGYSLTVSKRRLQVSLVAELYQKPGGNKAKTRKPKLMYRNRFVYQSDALEAVDSMPSPEEVERRIAEIRAKYAELPKDSLARNKAQNKRNRALKKASDRLPQAMIDAKQSAKWLDDDANALRQHMHTGVQEVFAMMAFDVKLQLDKSELKKTKIVRAGEQRQWVRLVTPGSGGVLVSLEKSDALEVPNTTNGTVYLGPY
;
A
#
# COMPACT_ATOMS: atom_id res chain seq x y z
N MET A 1 -16.71 25.58 -61.83
CA MET A 1 -16.69 24.20 -61.27
C MET A 1 -15.64 24.12 -60.17
N LYS A 2 -15.96 23.42 -59.09
CA LYS A 2 -15.43 23.62 -57.73
C LYS A 2 -13.98 23.13 -57.58
N ARG A 3 -13.13 23.94 -56.94
CA ARG A 3 -11.78 23.59 -56.49
C ARG A 3 -11.90 22.75 -55.21
N SER A 4 -11.50 21.48 -55.27
CA SER A 4 -11.47 20.59 -54.09
C SER A 4 -10.25 20.93 -53.23
N LEU A 5 -10.54 21.51 -52.07
CA LEU A 5 -9.59 21.82 -51.00
C LEU A 5 -9.27 20.50 -50.26
N TRP A 6 -8.05 19.99 -50.43
CA TRP A 6 -7.54 18.87 -49.63
C TRP A 6 -7.19 19.38 -48.23
N VAL A 7 -8.04 19.10 -47.25
CA VAL A 7 -7.74 19.31 -45.82
C VAL A 7 -6.88 18.14 -45.35
N VAL A 8 -5.59 18.40 -45.12
CA VAL A 8 -4.67 17.47 -44.46
C VAL A 8 -5.03 17.43 -42.98
N PHE A 9 -5.68 16.36 -42.54
CA PHE A 9 -5.90 16.04 -41.14
C PHE A 9 -4.55 15.59 -40.54
N ILE A 10 -3.81 16.51 -39.92
CA ILE A 10 -2.67 16.16 -39.06
C ILE A 10 -3.26 15.65 -37.74
N LEU A 11 -3.46 14.33 -37.66
CA LEU A 11 -3.70 13.64 -36.39
C LEU A 11 -2.36 13.67 -35.61
N VAL A 12 -2.17 14.70 -34.80
CA VAL A 12 -1.13 14.70 -33.77
C VAL A 12 -1.54 13.64 -32.76
N GLY A 13 -1.06 12.42 -32.97
CA GLY A 13 -1.12 11.35 -31.99
C GLY A 13 -0.35 11.79 -30.76
N LEU A 14 -1.06 12.32 -29.77
CA LEU A 14 -0.63 12.36 -28.38
C LEU A 14 -0.60 10.92 -27.86
N SER A 15 0.31 10.10 -28.40
CA SER A 15 0.82 8.93 -27.70
C SER A 15 1.63 9.47 -26.52
N GLY A 16 0.91 9.78 -25.44
CA GLY A 16 1.51 9.87 -24.12
C GLY A 16 2.31 8.58 -23.93
N CYS A 17 3.63 8.70 -23.99
CA CYS A 17 4.56 7.65 -23.64
C CYS A 17 4.34 7.34 -22.16
N ALA A 18 3.34 6.51 -21.85
CA ALA A 18 3.18 5.90 -20.55
C ALA A 18 4.39 4.97 -20.39
N SER A 19 5.46 5.47 -19.78
CA SER A 19 6.61 4.64 -19.45
C SER A 19 6.12 3.51 -18.54
N PRO A 20 6.37 2.25 -18.88
CA PRO A 20 5.94 1.13 -18.04
C PRO A 20 6.54 1.29 -16.64
N TYR A 21 5.74 1.01 -15.61
CA TYR A 21 6.18 1.15 -14.21
C TYR A 21 7.41 0.28 -13.90
N ARG A 22 7.52 -0.90 -14.52
CA ARG A 22 8.68 -1.79 -14.41
C ARG A 22 9.74 -1.44 -15.45
N GLN A 23 10.99 -1.46 -15.01
CA GLN A 23 12.16 -1.48 -15.88
C GLN A 23 12.97 -2.73 -15.54
N GLY A 24 13.00 -3.70 -16.46
CA GLY A 24 13.82 -4.90 -16.30
C GLY A 24 15.31 -4.57 -16.38
N LEU A 25 16.12 -5.33 -15.64
CA LEU A 25 17.56 -5.24 -15.76
C LEU A 25 17.99 -5.91 -17.07
N GLU A 26 18.97 -5.34 -17.76
CA GLU A 26 19.54 -5.97 -18.94
C GLU A 26 20.26 -7.27 -18.52
N PRO A 27 20.13 -8.39 -19.26
CA PRO A 27 20.63 -9.71 -18.84
C PRO A 27 22.11 -9.74 -18.47
N ASP A 28 22.92 -8.99 -19.21
CA ASP A 28 24.38 -8.80 -19.04
C ASP A 28 24.74 -7.93 -17.83
N ARG A 29 23.77 -7.26 -17.21
CA ARG A 29 23.95 -6.33 -16.10
C ARG A 29 23.49 -6.88 -14.75
N SER A 30 23.14 -8.16 -14.68
CA SER A 30 22.81 -8.85 -13.41
C SER A 30 23.93 -8.72 -12.36
N GLY A 31 25.20 -8.68 -12.79
CA GLY A 31 26.35 -8.42 -11.92
C GLY A 31 26.44 -7.01 -11.31
N ASP A 32 25.68 -6.04 -11.81
CA ASP A 32 25.67 -4.67 -11.30
C ASP A 32 24.96 -4.55 -9.94
N LEU A 33 24.02 -5.46 -9.66
CA LEU A 33 23.36 -5.56 -8.34
C LEU A 33 24.36 -5.93 -7.23
N VAL A 34 25.37 -6.74 -7.56
CA VAL A 34 26.45 -7.18 -6.64
C VAL A 34 27.35 -6.01 -6.20
N LYS A 35 27.37 -4.94 -7.00
CA LYS A 35 28.20 -3.75 -6.77
C LYS A 35 27.43 -2.59 -6.15
N ALA A 36 26.12 -2.77 -5.92
CA ALA A 36 25.27 -1.68 -5.47
C ALA A 36 25.45 -1.37 -3.98
N LYS A 37 25.50 -0.07 -3.65
CA LYS A 37 25.26 0.42 -2.29
C LYS A 37 23.77 0.29 -2.00
N VAL A 38 23.42 -0.25 -0.83
CA VAL A 38 22.02 -0.50 -0.46
C VAL A 38 21.50 0.67 0.38
N TYR A 39 20.39 1.25 -0.06
CA TYR A 39 19.68 2.33 0.61
C TYR A 39 18.30 1.82 1.04
N ALA A 40 18.06 1.82 2.33
CA ALA A 40 16.77 1.54 2.94
C ALA A 40 16.00 2.85 3.05
N ASN A 41 15.03 3.11 2.17
CA ASN A 41 14.28 4.35 2.22
C ASN A 41 13.08 4.23 3.17
N LEU A 42 13.26 4.73 4.39
CA LEU A 42 12.23 4.81 5.42
C LEU A 42 11.71 6.24 5.59
N SER A 43 11.97 7.14 4.64
CA SER A 43 11.45 8.52 4.67
C SER A 43 9.93 8.60 4.79
N ASP A 44 9.28 7.55 4.32
CA ASP A 44 7.85 7.39 4.25
C ASP A 44 7.34 6.62 5.50
N THR A 45 8.02 6.70 6.65
CA THR A 45 7.56 6.08 7.90
C THR A 45 7.10 7.09 8.96
N GLU A 46 7.15 8.40 8.68
CA GLU A 46 6.57 9.39 9.58
C GLU A 46 5.03 9.24 9.59
N LEU A 47 4.50 8.97 10.79
CA LEU A 47 3.07 8.97 11.11
C LEU A 47 2.58 10.42 11.05
N ASP A 48 2.23 10.90 9.86
CA ASP A 48 1.56 12.20 9.73
C ASP A 48 0.19 12.01 9.07
N ALA A 49 -0.84 12.54 9.73
CA ALA A 49 -2.23 12.38 9.34
C ALA A 49 -2.49 13.21 8.08
N GLN A 50 -2.71 12.56 6.93
CA GLN A 50 -3.25 13.22 5.75
C GLN A 50 -4.67 12.75 5.47
N TYR A 51 -5.58 13.71 5.60
CA TYR A 51 -6.97 13.65 5.18
C TYR A 51 -7.11 13.34 3.68
N PRO A 52 -8.26 12.78 3.26
CA PRO A 52 -8.46 12.37 1.87
C PRO A 52 -8.61 13.58 0.97
N VAL A 53 -7.83 13.66 -0.10
CA VAL A 53 -8.14 14.57 -1.22
C VAL A 53 -8.18 13.77 -2.51
N GLN A 54 -9.37 13.80 -3.13
CA GLN A 54 -9.59 13.40 -4.50
C GLN A 54 -8.54 14.05 -5.41
N GLN A 55 -7.89 13.23 -6.24
CA GLN A 55 -7.02 13.67 -7.34
C GLN A 55 -5.86 14.62 -6.95
N THR A 56 -4.76 14.08 -6.43
CA THR A 56 -3.44 14.69 -6.65
C THR A 56 -2.40 13.65 -7.01
N THR A 57 -1.80 13.87 -8.18
CA THR A 57 -0.50 13.37 -8.57
C THR A 57 0.52 13.71 -7.49
N ALA A 58 1.10 12.68 -6.85
CA ALA A 58 2.34 12.67 -6.07
C ALA A 58 2.55 13.82 -5.05
N VAL A 59 2.67 13.45 -3.77
CA VAL A 59 3.76 13.82 -2.84
C VAL A 59 3.31 13.53 -1.39
N GLY A 60 4.08 12.67 -0.70
CA GLY A 60 4.21 12.67 0.76
C GLY A 60 3.09 12.02 1.55
N GLY A 61 3.05 10.69 1.57
CA GLY A 61 2.24 9.92 2.52
C GLY A 61 2.99 8.64 2.84
N GLY A 62 3.41 8.50 4.08
CA GLY A 62 4.20 7.36 4.50
C GLY A 62 3.44 6.03 4.40
N ALA A 63 4.13 4.93 4.11
CA ALA A 63 3.62 3.56 4.14
C ALA A 63 2.84 3.22 5.43
N LEU A 64 3.40 3.62 6.57
CA LEU A 64 2.80 3.37 7.88
C LEU A 64 1.78 4.45 8.26
N GLY A 65 2.01 5.68 7.82
CA GLY A 65 1.01 6.75 7.89
C GLY A 65 -0.28 6.34 7.18
N GLY A 66 -0.20 5.75 5.99
CA GLY A 66 -1.36 5.27 5.25
C GLY A 66 -2.11 4.12 5.93
N LEU A 67 -1.40 3.19 6.59
CA LEU A 67 -2.03 2.12 7.37
C LEU A 67 -2.69 2.66 8.64
N ALA A 68 -1.98 3.51 9.39
CA ALA A 68 -2.52 4.14 10.58
C ALA A 68 -3.72 5.03 10.25
N VAL A 69 -3.64 5.87 9.21
CA VAL A 69 -4.76 6.68 8.71
C VAL A 69 -5.92 5.78 8.27
N ALA A 70 -5.67 4.69 7.52
CA ALA A 70 -6.74 3.78 7.10
C ALA A 70 -7.47 3.10 8.28
N LEU A 71 -6.77 2.86 9.39
CA LEU A 71 -7.36 2.32 10.61
C LEU A 71 -8.06 3.43 11.39
N VAL A 72 -7.43 4.59 11.57
CA VAL A 72 -7.92 5.75 12.35
C VAL A 72 -9.11 6.44 11.70
N ASP A 73 -9.09 6.69 10.39
CA ASP A 73 -10.21 7.27 9.65
C ASP A 73 -11.48 6.44 9.83
N ALA A 74 -11.31 5.13 9.97
CA ALA A 74 -12.42 4.23 10.20
C ALA A 74 -13.04 4.49 11.60
N TYR A 75 -12.22 4.68 12.64
CA TYR A 75 -12.70 5.04 13.98
C TYR A 75 -13.25 6.47 14.07
N VAL A 76 -12.57 7.46 13.49
CA VAL A 76 -13.00 8.88 13.55
C VAL A 76 -14.34 9.07 12.84
N ASN A 77 -14.53 8.44 11.67
CA ASN A 77 -15.82 8.47 10.98
C ASN A 77 -16.94 7.71 11.72
N SER A 78 -16.61 6.87 12.71
CA SER A 78 -17.59 6.16 13.56
C SER A 78 -18.07 6.97 14.78
N SER A 79 -17.58 8.20 14.97
CA SER A 79 -17.95 9.13 16.07
C SER A 79 -17.48 8.74 17.48
N ASN A 80 -16.51 7.82 17.60
CA ASN A 80 -15.94 7.39 18.89
C ASN A 80 -14.47 7.84 19.02
N GLU A 81 -14.25 9.09 19.43
CA GLU A 81 -12.90 9.67 19.56
C GLU A 81 -12.00 8.90 20.55
N SER A 82 -12.55 8.41 21.66
CA SER A 82 -11.78 7.64 22.65
C SER A 82 -11.32 6.27 22.14
N GLU A 83 -12.14 5.59 21.32
CA GLU A 83 -11.76 4.33 20.67
C GLU A 83 -10.69 4.58 19.59
N ALA A 84 -10.75 5.72 18.90
CA ALA A 84 -9.73 6.13 17.95
C ALA A 84 -8.37 6.36 18.65
N GLU A 85 -8.36 7.04 19.80
CA GLU A 85 -7.14 7.28 20.57
C GLU A 85 -6.49 5.98 21.10
N ASP A 86 -7.28 5.04 21.63
CA ASP A 86 -6.79 3.72 22.06
C ASP A 86 -6.25 2.90 20.88
N ALA A 87 -6.96 2.90 19.75
CA ALA A 87 -6.49 2.26 18.53
C ALA A 87 -5.17 2.86 18.03
N ILE A 88 -5.02 4.20 18.08
CA ILE A 88 -3.77 4.90 17.75
C ILE A 88 -2.65 4.48 18.70
N ALA A 89 -2.92 4.38 20.01
CA ALA A 89 -1.93 3.99 21.00
C ALA A 89 -1.44 2.56 20.76
N LYS A 90 -2.36 1.61 20.54
CA LYS A 90 -2.04 0.21 20.19
C LYS A 90 -1.28 0.11 18.87
N LEU A 91 -1.65 0.90 17.87
CA LEU A 91 -0.91 1.00 16.61
C LEU A 91 0.50 1.55 16.79
N LYS A 92 0.66 2.63 17.57
CA LYS A 92 1.97 3.21 17.89
C LYS A 92 2.85 2.24 18.68
N GLN A 93 2.26 1.42 19.56
CA GLN A 93 2.98 0.40 20.29
C GLN A 93 3.40 -0.77 19.38
N ALA A 94 2.49 -1.25 18.52
CA ALA A 94 2.76 -2.34 17.59
C ALA A 94 3.72 -1.94 16.46
N MET A 95 3.68 -0.67 16.04
CA MET A 95 4.43 -0.13 14.90
C MET A 95 5.28 1.08 15.31
N GLY A 96 5.84 1.07 16.51
CA GLY A 96 6.69 2.16 16.98
C GLY A 96 7.90 2.37 16.06
N PRO A 97 8.40 3.61 15.88
CA PRO A 97 9.53 3.90 14.98
C PRO A 97 10.76 3.02 15.21
N GLU A 98 11.08 2.74 16.48
CA GLU A 98 12.19 1.86 16.87
C GLU A 98 11.93 0.37 16.54
N ALA A 99 10.73 -0.13 16.82
CA ALA A 99 10.34 -1.50 16.51
C ALA A 99 10.41 -1.78 15.00
N LEU A 100 10.00 -0.80 14.19
CA LEU A 100 10.07 -0.86 12.73
C LEU A 100 11.49 -0.77 12.22
N LYS A 101 12.30 0.15 12.75
CA LYS A 101 13.72 0.28 12.40
C LYS A 101 14.46 -1.03 12.66
N LEU A 102 14.25 -1.65 13.82
CA LEU A 102 14.80 -2.96 14.18
C LEU A 102 14.27 -4.08 13.27
N ALA A 103 12.95 -4.11 12.98
CA ALA A 103 12.35 -5.08 12.09
C ALA A 103 12.95 -4.99 10.68
N TYR A 104 13.08 -3.77 10.13
CA TYR A 104 13.70 -3.57 8.83
C TYR A 104 15.18 -3.91 8.82
N GLN A 105 15.96 -3.51 9.83
CA GLN A 105 17.37 -3.88 9.95
C GLN A 105 17.57 -5.40 9.96
N LYS A 106 16.77 -6.12 10.76
CA LYS A 106 16.79 -7.59 10.80
C LYS A 106 16.40 -8.20 9.44
N GLN A 107 15.45 -7.61 8.75
CA GLN A 107 15.00 -8.11 7.44
C GLN A 107 15.99 -7.78 6.31
N TYR A 108 16.72 -6.67 6.40
CA TYR A 108 17.85 -6.41 5.51
C TYR A 108 19.00 -7.40 5.75
N GLN A 109 19.23 -7.82 7.00
CA GLN A 109 20.18 -8.90 7.30
C GLN A 109 19.73 -10.22 6.64
N LEU A 110 18.45 -10.58 6.77
CA LEU A 110 17.90 -11.76 6.10
C LEU A 110 17.94 -11.66 4.57
N LEU A 111 17.72 -10.48 3.98
CA LEU A 111 17.93 -10.25 2.55
C LEU A 111 19.39 -10.49 2.16
N MET A 112 20.34 -9.98 2.94
CA MET A 112 21.78 -10.20 2.72
C MET A 112 22.19 -11.67 2.89
N GLU A 113 21.44 -12.46 3.65
CA GLU A 113 21.62 -13.92 3.72
C GLU A 113 21.03 -14.62 2.49
N ALA A 114 19.85 -14.21 2.03
CA ALA A 114 19.17 -14.76 0.86
C ALA A 114 19.83 -14.36 -0.48
N MET A 115 20.55 -13.24 -0.48
CA MET A 115 21.37 -12.72 -1.58
C MET A 115 22.81 -12.56 -1.08
N PRO A 116 23.61 -13.64 -1.08
CA PRO A 116 25.01 -13.61 -0.63
C PRO A 116 25.85 -12.52 -1.32
N GLU A 117 25.44 -12.11 -2.52
CA GLU A 117 26.04 -11.03 -3.30
C GLU A 117 25.95 -9.66 -2.62
N LEU A 118 25.00 -9.47 -1.71
CA LEU A 118 24.83 -8.26 -0.91
C LEU A 118 25.49 -8.36 0.48
N ARG A 119 26.03 -9.53 0.86
CA ARG A 119 26.60 -9.78 2.18
C ARG A 119 27.81 -8.87 2.44
N GLY A 120 27.86 -8.27 3.63
CA GLY A 120 28.96 -7.39 4.05
C GLY A 120 28.91 -5.97 3.47
N ARG A 121 27.83 -5.61 2.75
CA ARG A 121 27.62 -4.23 2.28
C ARG A 121 26.91 -3.41 3.36
N PRO A 122 27.38 -2.18 3.65
CA PRO A 122 26.69 -1.31 4.59
C PRO A 122 25.34 -0.89 4.00
N VAL A 123 24.26 -1.11 4.75
CA VAL A 123 22.93 -0.60 4.44
C VAL A 123 22.82 0.81 5.02
N THR A 124 22.58 1.79 4.14
CA THR A 124 22.33 3.17 4.58
C THR A 124 20.82 3.36 4.76
N VAL A 125 20.39 3.64 5.99
CA VAL A 125 18.99 3.98 6.26
C VAL A 125 18.76 5.45 5.94
N LEU A 126 17.81 5.73 5.04
CA LEU A 126 17.37 7.08 4.72
C LEU A 126 16.09 7.36 5.54
N GLU A 127 16.22 8.14 6.60
CA GLU A 127 15.08 8.58 7.43
C GLU A 127 14.31 9.75 6.78
N LYS A 128 14.88 10.40 5.75
CA LYS A 128 14.25 11.47 4.99
C LYS A 128 14.49 11.27 3.50
N ALA A 129 13.50 11.66 2.70
CA ALA A 129 13.57 11.48 1.26
C ALA A 129 14.75 12.31 0.73
N PRO A 130 15.65 11.73 -0.08
CA PRO A 130 16.80 12.45 -0.58
C PRO A 130 16.36 13.68 -1.38
N LYS A 131 16.90 14.85 -1.05
CA LYS A 131 16.57 16.10 -1.75
C LYS A 131 16.88 15.95 -3.25
N GLY A 132 15.84 16.06 -4.08
CA GLY A 132 15.96 15.87 -5.53
C GLY A 132 15.91 14.42 -6.02
N GLY A 133 15.38 13.49 -5.21
CA GLY A 133 15.19 12.08 -5.55
C GLY A 133 16.52 11.35 -5.68
N ALA A 134 16.67 10.52 -6.73
CA ALA A 134 17.91 9.76 -6.97
C ALA A 134 19.18 10.63 -7.00
N LYS A 135 19.09 11.92 -7.39
CA LYS A 135 20.24 12.85 -7.33
C LYS A 135 20.76 13.05 -5.91
N GLY A 136 19.88 13.05 -4.91
CA GLY A 136 20.22 13.28 -3.51
C GLY A 136 20.86 12.07 -2.82
N LEU A 137 20.98 10.93 -3.50
CA LEU A 137 21.65 9.73 -2.97
C LEU A 137 23.18 9.89 -2.84
N GLY A 138 23.76 10.92 -3.47
CA GLY A 138 25.20 11.20 -3.36
C GLY A 138 26.11 10.18 -4.05
N LEU A 139 25.59 9.40 -5.02
CA LEU A 139 26.37 8.41 -5.77
C LEU A 139 27.55 9.07 -6.51
N ALA A 140 28.76 8.56 -6.28
CA ALA A 140 29.96 8.96 -7.02
C ALA A 140 29.89 8.45 -8.49
N PRO A 141 30.73 8.96 -9.40
CA PRO A 141 30.76 8.49 -10.79
C PRO A 141 30.89 6.97 -10.87
N GLU A 142 30.09 6.34 -11.75
CA GLU A 142 30.02 4.88 -11.96
C GLU A 142 29.45 4.07 -10.79
N GLU A 143 29.16 4.70 -9.65
CA GLU A 143 28.53 4.01 -8.52
C GLU A 143 27.08 3.63 -8.82
N ILE A 144 26.70 2.52 -8.20
CA ILE A 144 25.39 1.90 -8.32
C ILE A 144 24.71 1.98 -6.94
N GLY A 145 23.45 2.42 -6.91
CA GLY A 145 22.64 2.50 -5.71
C GLY A 145 21.37 1.69 -5.88
N LEU A 146 21.11 0.75 -4.96
CA LEU A 146 19.87 0.02 -4.84
C LEU A 146 19.03 0.67 -3.74
N VAL A 147 17.90 1.26 -4.12
CA VAL A 147 16.94 1.86 -3.20
C VAL A 147 15.80 0.88 -2.97
N LEU A 148 15.54 0.60 -1.69
CA LEU A 148 14.52 -0.33 -1.22
C LEU A 148 13.51 0.47 -0.40
N THR A 149 12.33 0.68 -0.98
CA THR A 149 11.25 1.47 -0.37
C THR A 149 10.10 0.55 0.01
N PRO A 150 9.95 0.20 1.29
CA PRO A 150 8.87 -0.66 1.75
C PRO A 150 7.55 0.12 1.92
N GLY A 151 6.44 -0.61 1.89
CA GLY A 151 5.07 -0.08 1.88
C GLY A 151 4.11 -0.96 2.66
N TYR A 152 3.16 -0.39 3.39
CA TYR A 152 2.06 -1.11 4.05
C TYR A 152 0.72 -0.47 3.70
N SER A 153 -0.31 -1.28 3.56
CA SER A 153 -1.67 -0.81 3.36
C SER A 153 -2.67 -1.90 3.69
N LEU A 154 -3.92 -1.55 3.96
CA LEU A 154 -5.03 -2.52 3.93
C LEU A 154 -5.67 -2.53 2.55
N THR A 155 -6.24 -3.66 2.16
CA THR A 155 -7.08 -3.74 0.96
C THR A 155 -8.37 -2.92 1.13
N VAL A 156 -9.13 -2.74 0.05
CA VAL A 156 -10.39 -2.00 0.08
C VAL A 156 -11.37 -2.58 1.09
N SER A 157 -11.43 -3.93 1.18
CA SER A 157 -12.26 -4.63 2.15
C SER A 157 -11.79 -4.49 3.59
N LYS A 158 -10.58 -3.95 3.83
CA LYS A 158 -9.90 -3.88 5.14
C LYS A 158 -9.59 -5.24 5.77
N ARG A 159 -9.92 -6.35 5.09
CA ARG A 159 -9.73 -7.71 5.62
C ARG A 159 -8.32 -8.24 5.45
N ARG A 160 -7.51 -7.61 4.59
CA ARG A 160 -6.18 -8.09 4.24
C ARG A 160 -5.14 -6.99 4.39
N LEU A 161 -3.98 -7.36 4.93
CA LEU A 161 -2.78 -6.54 4.93
C LEU A 161 -2.03 -6.75 3.62
N GLN A 162 -1.60 -5.64 3.02
CA GLN A 162 -0.64 -5.63 1.94
C GLN A 162 0.69 -5.09 2.44
N VAL A 163 1.73 -5.90 2.26
CA VAL A 163 3.12 -5.48 2.42
C VAL A 163 3.71 -5.35 1.02
N SER A 164 4.37 -4.25 0.73
CA SER A 164 4.99 -4.03 -0.57
C SER A 164 6.43 -3.58 -0.44
N LEU A 165 7.20 -3.85 -1.48
CA LEU A 165 8.56 -3.38 -1.63
C LEU A 165 8.74 -2.86 -3.06
N VAL A 166 9.17 -1.61 -3.18
CA VAL A 166 9.63 -1.06 -4.44
C VAL A 166 11.16 -1.11 -4.43
N ALA A 167 11.73 -1.80 -5.40
CA ALA A 167 13.17 -1.90 -5.59
C ALA A 167 13.58 -1.12 -6.84
N GLU A 168 14.49 -0.17 -6.67
CA GLU A 168 14.98 0.71 -7.73
C GLU A 168 16.51 0.69 -7.76
N LEU A 169 17.09 0.33 -8.90
CA LEU A 169 18.53 0.35 -9.12
C LEU A 169 18.90 1.56 -9.96
N TYR A 170 19.81 2.38 -9.46
CA TYR A 170 20.34 3.54 -10.16
C TYR A 170 21.82 3.38 -10.43
N GLN A 171 22.29 3.84 -11.59
CA GLN A 171 23.71 4.00 -11.87
C GLN A 171 24.02 5.46 -12.16
N LYS A 172 25.06 5.98 -11.51
CA LYS A 172 25.61 7.29 -11.84
C LYS A 172 26.50 7.16 -13.09
N PRO A 173 26.25 7.90 -14.18
CA PRO A 173 27.11 7.83 -15.36
C PRO A 173 28.53 8.32 -15.05
N GLY A 174 29.53 7.62 -15.58
CA GLY A 174 30.95 8.00 -15.53
C GLY A 174 31.36 9.10 -16.51
N GLY A 175 32.64 9.47 -16.48
CA GLY A 175 33.29 10.40 -17.41
C GLY A 175 33.08 11.90 -17.12
N ASN A 176 33.54 12.76 -18.04
CA ASN A 176 33.60 14.23 -17.88
C ASN A 176 32.25 14.92 -17.59
N LYS A 177 31.11 14.24 -17.78
CA LYS A 177 29.75 14.74 -17.48
C LYS A 177 29.12 14.12 -16.23
N ALA A 178 29.89 13.35 -15.44
CA ALA A 178 29.38 12.67 -14.24
C ALA A 178 28.87 13.65 -13.17
N LYS A 179 29.51 14.81 -12.98
CA LYS A 179 29.09 15.80 -11.97
C LYS A 179 27.69 16.38 -12.24
N THR A 180 27.26 16.50 -13.49
CA THR A 180 26.00 17.17 -13.87
C THR A 180 24.84 16.24 -14.22
N ARG A 181 25.11 14.99 -14.62
CA ARG A 181 24.06 14.04 -15.04
C ARG A 181 23.36 13.38 -13.87
N LYS A 182 22.03 13.24 -13.94
CA LYS A 182 21.24 12.51 -12.94
C LYS A 182 21.59 11.00 -12.97
N PRO A 183 21.53 10.27 -11.85
CA PRO A 183 21.58 8.81 -11.89
C PRO A 183 20.50 8.27 -12.83
N LYS A 184 20.87 7.27 -13.63
CA LYS A 184 19.97 6.60 -14.58
C LYS A 184 19.32 5.42 -13.86
N LEU A 185 17.99 5.30 -13.97
CA LEU A 185 17.26 4.11 -13.52
C LEU A 185 17.64 2.94 -14.43
N MET A 186 18.11 1.85 -13.83
CA MET A 186 18.55 0.63 -14.48
C MET A 186 17.54 -0.49 -14.29
N TYR A 187 16.96 -0.57 -13.10
CA TYR A 187 15.96 -1.56 -12.74
C TYR A 187 14.90 -0.93 -11.84
N ARG A 188 13.65 -1.33 -12.03
CA ARG A 188 12.54 -0.99 -11.15
C ARG A 188 11.53 -2.13 -11.15
N ASN A 189 11.17 -2.60 -9.97
CA ASN A 189 10.03 -3.48 -9.81
C ASN A 189 9.32 -3.24 -8.47
N ARG A 190 8.06 -3.69 -8.39
CA ARG A 190 7.27 -3.73 -7.17
C ARG A 190 6.88 -5.15 -6.83
N PHE A 191 7.00 -5.45 -5.55
CA PHE A 191 6.67 -6.72 -4.93
C PHE A 191 5.55 -6.50 -3.95
N VAL A 192 4.54 -7.37 -3.93
CA VAL A 192 3.39 -7.23 -3.02
C VAL A 192 3.08 -8.57 -2.39
N TYR A 193 3.10 -8.64 -1.08
CA TYR A 193 2.49 -9.72 -0.31
C TYR A 193 1.08 -9.28 0.09
N GLN A 194 0.09 -10.14 -0.12
CA GLN A 194 -1.25 -9.99 0.43
C GLN A 194 -1.48 -11.08 1.48
N SER A 195 -1.85 -10.67 2.69
CA SER A 195 -2.21 -11.59 3.76
C SER A 195 -3.50 -12.33 3.46
N ASP A 196 -3.72 -13.36 4.26
CA ASP A 196 -4.99 -14.07 4.34
C ASP A 196 -6.04 -13.09 4.89
N ALA A 197 -7.32 -13.33 4.58
CA ALA A 197 -8.38 -12.44 5.00
C ALA A 197 -8.79 -12.71 6.45
N LEU A 198 -8.81 -11.66 7.27
CA LEU A 198 -9.54 -11.69 8.53
C LEU A 198 -11.02 -12.00 8.28
N GLU A 199 -11.66 -12.60 9.28
CA GLU A 199 -13.09 -12.84 9.25
C GLU A 199 -13.86 -11.53 9.04
N ALA A 200 -14.85 -11.56 8.15
CA ALA A 200 -15.67 -10.40 7.87
C ALA A 200 -16.45 -9.96 9.13
N VAL A 201 -16.59 -8.66 9.32
CA VAL A 201 -17.53 -8.12 10.32
C VAL A 201 -18.96 -8.23 9.80
N ASP A 202 -19.88 -8.65 10.67
CA ASP A 202 -21.30 -8.66 10.33
C ASP A 202 -21.80 -7.23 10.11
N SER A 203 -22.56 -7.06 9.05
CA SER A 203 -23.23 -5.81 8.74
C SER A 203 -24.43 -5.54 9.64
N MET A 204 -24.94 -6.55 10.34
CA MET A 204 -26.00 -6.41 11.33
C MET A 204 -25.41 -6.06 12.70
N PRO A 205 -26.00 -5.09 13.43
CA PRO A 205 -25.58 -4.80 14.80
C PRO A 205 -25.86 -6.01 15.71
N SER A 206 -24.98 -6.25 16.68
CA SER A 206 -25.23 -7.26 17.71
C SER A 206 -26.40 -6.84 18.62
N PRO A 207 -27.04 -7.78 19.36
CA PRO A 207 -28.11 -7.42 20.30
C PRO A 207 -27.68 -6.34 21.31
N GLU A 208 -26.46 -6.46 21.85
CA GLU A 208 -25.89 -5.48 22.79
C GLU A 208 -25.69 -4.10 22.15
N GLU A 209 -25.27 -4.05 20.88
CA GLU A 209 -25.12 -2.79 20.15
C GLU A 209 -26.47 -2.13 19.84
N VAL A 210 -27.49 -2.94 19.54
CA VAL A 210 -28.86 -2.43 19.38
C VAL A 210 -29.35 -1.82 20.69
N GLU A 211 -29.13 -2.50 21.82
CA GLU A 211 -29.49 -1.98 23.14
C GLU A 211 -28.76 -0.67 23.47
N ARG A 212 -27.44 -0.62 23.21
CA ARG A 212 -26.63 0.59 23.40
C ARG A 212 -27.15 1.76 22.55
N ARG A 213 -27.43 1.52 21.26
CA ARG A 213 -28.02 2.54 20.36
C ARG A 213 -29.37 3.02 20.86
N ILE A 214 -30.22 2.12 21.33
CA ILE A 214 -31.53 2.48 21.90
C ILE A 214 -31.32 3.36 23.14
N ALA A 215 -30.36 3.04 24.01
CA ALA A 215 -30.04 3.85 25.19
C ALA A 215 -29.54 5.25 24.81
N GLU A 216 -28.61 5.36 23.85
CA GLU A 216 -28.10 6.63 23.33
C GLU A 216 -29.21 7.49 22.70
N ILE A 217 -30.09 6.88 21.90
CA ILE A 217 -31.24 7.58 21.31
C ILE A 217 -32.18 8.06 22.42
N ARG A 218 -32.46 7.24 23.44
CA ARG A 218 -33.30 7.64 24.58
C ARG A 218 -32.67 8.80 25.35
N ALA A 219 -31.37 8.77 25.59
CA ALA A 219 -30.64 9.84 26.26
C ALA A 219 -30.66 11.14 25.44
N LYS A 220 -30.39 11.07 24.12
CA LYS A 220 -30.38 12.23 23.22
C LYS A 220 -31.74 12.96 23.14
N TYR A 221 -32.83 12.23 23.33
CA TYR A 221 -34.19 12.75 23.30
C TYR A 221 -34.86 12.71 24.69
N ALA A 222 -34.07 12.68 25.78
CA ALA A 222 -34.59 12.68 27.14
C ALA A 222 -35.33 13.99 27.44
N GLU A 223 -34.75 15.12 27.01
CA GLU A 223 -35.38 16.43 27.09
C GLU A 223 -35.96 16.83 25.74
N LEU A 224 -37.28 16.98 25.70
CA LEU A 224 -37.99 17.42 24.49
C LEU A 224 -38.23 18.95 24.52
N PRO A 225 -38.22 19.62 23.35
CA PRO A 225 -38.56 21.04 23.27
C PRO A 225 -39.92 21.37 23.91
N LYS A 226 -39.99 22.57 24.52
CA LYS A 226 -41.24 23.07 25.12
C LYS A 226 -42.27 23.46 24.05
N ASP A 227 -41.82 24.00 22.92
CA ASP A 227 -42.67 24.32 21.77
C ASP A 227 -43.32 23.06 21.15
N SER A 228 -44.62 23.14 20.85
CA SER A 228 -45.44 22.00 20.41
C SER A 228 -44.99 21.44 19.05
N LEU A 229 -44.69 22.31 18.08
CA LEU A 229 -44.26 21.89 16.75
C LEU A 229 -42.85 21.27 16.81
N ALA A 230 -41.94 21.90 17.54
CA ALA A 230 -40.59 21.38 17.76
C ALA A 230 -40.59 20.04 18.53
N ARG A 231 -41.48 19.89 19.52
CA ARG A 231 -41.67 18.63 20.26
C ARG A 231 -42.13 17.50 19.36
N ASN A 232 -43.16 17.71 18.55
CA ASN A 232 -43.68 16.71 17.62
C ASN A 232 -42.61 16.29 16.60
N LYS A 233 -41.83 17.26 16.08
CA LYS A 233 -40.71 17.00 15.18
C LYS A 233 -39.61 16.16 15.87
N ALA A 234 -39.28 16.47 17.13
CA ALA A 234 -38.29 15.72 17.90
C ALA A 234 -38.76 14.29 18.21
N GLN A 235 -40.03 14.09 18.60
CA GLN A 235 -40.61 12.77 18.83
C GLN A 235 -40.64 11.91 17.56
N ASN A 236 -41.01 12.49 16.42
CA ASN A 236 -40.97 11.80 15.13
C ASN A 236 -39.54 11.39 14.74
N LYS A 237 -38.54 12.27 14.98
CA LYS A 237 -37.13 11.92 14.77
C LYS A 237 -36.67 10.79 15.70
N ARG A 238 -37.01 10.85 16.99
CA ARG A 238 -36.72 9.79 17.98
C ARG A 238 -37.30 8.45 17.56
N ASN A 239 -38.58 8.40 17.23
CA ASN A 239 -39.27 7.15 16.87
C ASN A 239 -38.69 6.56 15.58
N ARG A 240 -38.35 7.40 14.60
CA ARG A 240 -37.64 6.97 13.38
C ARG A 240 -36.26 6.41 13.72
N ALA A 241 -35.50 7.06 14.61
CA ALA A 241 -34.19 6.57 15.03
C ALA A 241 -34.28 5.22 15.77
N LEU A 242 -35.24 5.05 16.68
CA LEU A 242 -35.47 3.79 17.39
C LEU A 242 -35.82 2.65 16.44
N LYS A 243 -36.67 2.89 15.44
CA LYS A 243 -36.99 1.87 14.42
C LYS A 243 -35.77 1.45 13.60
N LYS A 244 -34.83 2.36 13.39
CA LYS A 244 -33.59 2.13 12.64
C LYS A 244 -32.44 1.60 13.49
N ALA A 245 -32.61 1.43 14.81
CA ALA A 245 -31.52 1.01 15.69
C ALA A 245 -30.97 -0.37 15.32
N SER A 246 -31.85 -1.26 14.84
CA SER A 246 -31.56 -2.61 14.35
C SER A 246 -31.27 -2.68 12.85
N ASP A 247 -31.32 -1.56 12.12
CA ASP A 247 -30.98 -1.55 10.70
C ASP A 247 -29.48 -1.86 10.51
N ARG A 248 -29.14 -2.33 9.30
CA ARG A 248 -27.77 -2.56 8.87
C ARG A 248 -26.86 -1.38 9.23
N LEU A 249 -25.69 -1.70 9.75
CA LEU A 249 -24.64 -0.73 10.07
C LEU A 249 -24.27 0.10 8.83
N PRO A 250 -24.07 1.42 8.98
CA PRO A 250 -23.46 2.23 7.95
C PRO A 250 -22.10 1.66 7.53
N GLN A 251 -21.75 1.75 6.24
CA GLN A 251 -20.49 1.19 5.72
C GLN A 251 -19.26 1.70 6.47
N ALA A 252 -19.22 3.00 6.83
CA ALA A 252 -18.12 3.56 7.62
C ALA A 252 -17.92 2.86 8.98
N MET A 253 -19.00 2.43 9.65
CA MET A 253 -18.90 1.67 10.89
C MET A 253 -18.45 0.23 10.65
N ILE A 254 -18.88 -0.38 9.54
CA ILE A 254 -18.40 -1.72 9.14
C ILE A 254 -16.90 -1.66 8.88
N ASP A 255 -16.44 -0.66 8.13
CA ASP A 255 -15.03 -0.44 7.83
C ASP A 255 -14.23 -0.18 9.12
N ALA A 256 -14.78 0.57 10.08
CA ALA A 256 -14.20 0.81 11.41
C ALA A 256 -13.97 -0.49 12.17
N LYS A 257 -15.02 -1.28 12.33
CA LYS A 257 -14.94 -2.57 13.01
C LYS A 257 -14.03 -3.55 12.29
N GLN A 258 -14.03 -3.53 10.95
CA GLN A 258 -13.18 -4.43 10.17
C GLN A 258 -11.71 -4.09 10.32
N SER A 259 -11.39 -2.80 10.32
CA SER A 259 -10.08 -2.26 10.65
C SER A 259 -9.68 -2.64 12.08
N ALA A 260 -10.61 -2.55 13.04
CA ALA A 260 -10.36 -2.88 14.44
C ALA A 260 -9.89 -4.31 14.67
N LYS A 261 -10.38 -5.27 13.87
CA LYS A 261 -9.95 -6.68 13.96
C LYS A 261 -8.44 -6.88 13.78
N TRP A 262 -7.72 -5.95 13.14
CA TRP A 262 -6.25 -6.01 13.04
C TRP A 262 -5.53 -5.71 14.35
N LEU A 263 -6.21 -5.07 15.30
CA LEU A 263 -5.69 -4.66 16.60
C LEU A 263 -6.12 -5.60 17.73
N ASP A 264 -6.97 -6.58 17.44
CA ASP A 264 -7.33 -7.65 18.37
C ASP A 264 -6.07 -8.45 18.78
N ASP A 265 -6.13 -9.07 19.96
CA ASP A 265 -5.05 -9.87 20.54
C ASP A 265 -3.69 -9.16 20.51
N ASP A 266 -3.64 -7.90 20.95
CA ASP A 266 -2.47 -7.03 20.91
C ASP A 266 -1.84 -6.93 19.52
N ALA A 267 -2.68 -6.83 18.49
CA ALA A 267 -2.29 -6.76 17.08
C ALA A 267 -1.38 -7.93 16.65
N ASN A 268 -1.56 -9.13 17.22
CA ASN A 268 -0.71 -10.28 16.91
C ASN A 268 -0.77 -10.67 15.43
N ALA A 269 -1.98 -10.75 14.85
CA ALA A 269 -2.17 -11.05 13.42
C ALA A 269 -1.48 -10.00 12.53
N LEU A 270 -1.62 -8.71 12.86
CA LEU A 270 -0.95 -7.63 12.13
C LEU A 270 0.57 -7.81 12.16
N ARG A 271 1.16 -8.03 13.35
CA ARG A 271 2.62 -8.21 13.51
C ARG A 271 3.12 -9.44 12.74
N GLN A 272 2.40 -10.55 12.81
CA GLN A 272 2.75 -11.78 12.09
C GLN A 272 2.74 -11.57 10.57
N HIS A 273 1.68 -10.95 10.04
CA HIS A 273 1.56 -10.71 8.60
C HIS A 273 2.52 -9.62 8.10
N MET A 274 2.85 -8.61 8.91
CA MET A 274 3.93 -7.67 8.60
C MET A 274 5.27 -8.39 8.49
N HIS A 275 5.61 -9.23 9.47
CA HIS A 275 6.86 -9.98 9.47
C HIS A 275 6.98 -10.91 8.25
N THR A 276 5.94 -11.73 8.03
CA THR A 276 5.86 -12.68 6.92
C THR A 276 5.90 -11.96 5.58
N GLY A 277 5.12 -10.87 5.45
CA GLY A 277 5.03 -10.12 4.21
C GLY A 277 6.33 -9.45 3.83
N VAL A 278 7.11 -8.95 4.80
CA VAL A 278 8.45 -8.40 4.53
C VAL A 278 9.39 -9.49 4.01
N GLN A 279 9.44 -10.67 4.66
CA GLN A 279 10.26 -11.79 4.18
C GLN A 279 9.90 -12.18 2.75
N GLU A 280 8.59 -12.27 2.48
CA GLU A 280 8.07 -12.69 1.18
C GLU A 280 8.43 -11.70 0.07
N VAL A 281 8.25 -10.38 0.27
CA VAL A 281 8.58 -9.39 -0.76
C VAL A 281 10.08 -9.33 -1.08
N PHE A 282 10.93 -9.57 -0.08
CA PHE A 282 12.37 -9.70 -0.28
C PHE A 282 12.74 -10.99 -1.02
N ALA A 283 12.11 -12.12 -0.68
CA ALA A 283 12.30 -13.38 -1.41
C ALA A 283 11.85 -13.24 -2.89
N MET A 284 10.74 -12.56 -3.13
CA MET A 284 10.26 -12.24 -4.48
C MET A 284 11.24 -11.34 -5.24
N MET A 285 11.84 -10.35 -4.58
CA MET A 285 12.88 -9.51 -5.19
C MET A 285 14.11 -10.32 -5.58
N ALA A 286 14.63 -11.14 -4.67
CA ALA A 286 15.78 -12.01 -4.93
C ALA A 286 15.51 -12.97 -6.10
N PHE A 287 14.30 -13.51 -6.17
CA PHE A 287 13.85 -14.34 -7.29
C PHE A 287 13.77 -13.56 -8.60
N ASP A 288 13.15 -12.38 -8.60
CA ASP A 288 13.00 -11.54 -9.80
C ASP A 288 14.34 -11.06 -10.37
N VAL A 289 15.30 -10.78 -9.49
CA VAL A 289 16.68 -10.43 -9.87
C VAL A 289 17.38 -11.60 -10.57
N LYS A 290 17.21 -12.83 -10.05
CA LYS A 290 17.81 -14.04 -10.62
C LYS A 290 17.13 -14.46 -11.92
N LEU A 291 15.82 -14.24 -12.03
CA LEU A 291 15.08 -14.50 -13.25
C LEU A 291 15.33 -13.38 -14.28
N GLN A 292 16.26 -13.62 -15.20
CA GLN A 292 16.47 -12.82 -16.40
C GLN A 292 15.29 -13.00 -17.37
N LEU A 293 14.10 -12.51 -17.00
CA LEU A 293 12.90 -12.66 -17.81
C LEU A 293 12.99 -11.80 -19.06
N ASP A 294 12.87 -12.45 -20.22
CA ASP A 294 12.66 -11.76 -21.49
C ASP A 294 11.41 -10.88 -21.38
N LYS A 295 11.51 -9.63 -21.88
CA LYS A 295 10.39 -8.69 -21.98
C LYS A 295 9.20 -9.31 -22.74
N SER A 296 9.46 -10.27 -23.64
CA SER A 296 8.41 -10.99 -24.36
C SER A 296 7.52 -11.86 -23.46
N GLU A 297 8.05 -12.35 -22.33
CA GLU A 297 7.30 -13.14 -21.33
C GLU A 297 6.42 -12.26 -20.43
N LEU A 298 6.59 -10.94 -20.48
CA LEU A 298 5.84 -9.96 -19.69
C LEU A 298 4.54 -9.51 -20.37
N LYS A 299 4.00 -10.32 -21.28
CA LYS A 299 2.78 -10.02 -22.03
C LYS A 299 1.51 -10.59 -21.39
N LYS A 300 1.63 -11.52 -20.44
CA LYS A 300 0.50 -12.18 -19.79
C LYS A 300 0.75 -12.34 -18.30
N THR A 301 -0.32 -12.26 -17.51
CA THR A 301 -0.27 -12.65 -16.10
C THR A 301 0.07 -14.14 -15.99
N LYS A 302 1.01 -14.49 -15.14
CA LYS A 302 1.50 -15.88 -15.01
C LYS A 302 1.88 -16.18 -13.55
N ILE A 303 1.57 -17.39 -13.10
CA ILE A 303 2.12 -17.95 -11.87
C ILE A 303 3.60 -18.29 -12.14
N VAL A 304 4.51 -17.61 -11.44
CA VAL A 304 5.97 -17.80 -11.58
C VAL A 304 6.54 -18.69 -10.50
N ARG A 305 5.80 -18.89 -9.40
CA ARG A 305 6.11 -19.87 -8.36
C ARG A 305 4.81 -20.35 -7.72
N ALA A 306 4.66 -21.65 -7.52
CA ALA A 306 3.55 -22.24 -6.78
C ALA A 306 4.13 -23.05 -5.62
N GLY A 307 3.94 -22.58 -4.39
CA GLY A 307 4.18 -23.35 -3.16
C GLY A 307 2.95 -24.17 -2.78
N GLU A 308 2.94 -24.78 -1.60
CA GLU A 308 1.78 -25.57 -1.14
C GLU A 308 0.56 -24.68 -0.88
N GLN A 309 0.73 -23.63 -0.06
CA GLN A 309 -0.34 -22.71 0.33
C GLN A 309 -0.36 -21.42 -0.49
N ARG A 310 0.82 -20.92 -0.90
CA ARG A 310 0.98 -19.63 -1.55
C ARG A 310 1.49 -19.74 -2.98
N GLN A 311 1.13 -18.77 -3.80
CA GLN A 311 1.60 -18.64 -5.17
C GLN A 311 2.10 -17.23 -5.45
N TRP A 312 3.12 -17.13 -6.28
CA TRP A 312 3.63 -15.86 -6.79
C TRP A 312 3.13 -15.66 -8.20
N VAL A 313 2.34 -14.62 -8.38
CA VAL A 313 1.71 -14.25 -9.63
C VAL A 313 2.34 -12.97 -10.13
N ARG A 314 2.88 -13.02 -11.35
CA ARG A 314 3.35 -11.82 -12.04
C ARG A 314 2.20 -11.20 -12.80
N LEU A 315 1.84 -9.98 -12.44
CA LEU A 315 0.74 -9.24 -13.06
C LEU A 315 1.20 -8.44 -14.25
N VAL A 316 0.47 -8.59 -15.35
CA VAL A 316 0.66 -7.76 -16.54
C VAL A 316 -0.64 -7.02 -16.80
N THR A 317 -0.76 -5.79 -16.31
CA THR A 317 -1.83 -4.86 -16.70
C THR A 317 -1.23 -3.61 -17.36
N PRO A 318 -2.00 -2.90 -18.22
CA PRO A 318 -1.61 -1.59 -18.71
C PRO A 318 -1.27 -0.67 -17.51
N GLY A 319 0.00 -0.25 -17.39
CA GLY A 319 0.48 0.58 -16.29
C GLY A 319 1.16 -0.16 -15.12
N SER A 320 0.89 -1.44 -14.86
CA SER A 320 1.56 -2.19 -13.77
C SER A 320 2.83 -2.91 -14.20
N GLY A 321 2.95 -3.24 -15.49
CA GLY A 321 4.22 -3.63 -16.13
C GLY A 321 4.99 -4.81 -15.54
N GLY A 322 4.38 -5.75 -14.79
CA GLY A 322 5.09 -6.94 -14.28
C GLY A 322 5.35 -7.00 -12.78
N VAL A 323 4.51 -6.32 -11.96
CA VAL A 323 4.47 -6.45 -10.49
C VAL A 323 4.39 -7.92 -10.10
N LEU A 324 5.18 -8.33 -9.11
CA LEU A 324 5.15 -9.69 -8.59
C LEU A 324 4.38 -9.71 -7.26
N VAL A 325 3.38 -10.59 -7.17
CA VAL A 325 2.46 -10.64 -6.03
C VAL A 325 2.43 -12.03 -5.42
N SER A 326 2.55 -12.12 -4.09
CA SER A 326 2.32 -13.34 -3.33
C SER A 326 0.92 -13.31 -2.72
N LEU A 327 0.12 -14.34 -3.00
CA LEU A 327 -1.22 -14.56 -2.44
C LEU A 327 -1.44 -16.06 -2.15
N GLU A 328 -2.43 -16.40 -1.32
CA GLU A 328 -2.86 -17.79 -1.19
C GLU A 328 -3.46 -18.32 -2.49
N LYS A 329 -3.38 -19.62 -2.72
CA LYS A 329 -3.89 -20.23 -3.97
C LYS A 329 -5.38 -19.99 -4.20
N SER A 330 -6.18 -20.01 -3.13
CA SER A 330 -7.64 -19.83 -3.17
C SER A 330 -8.07 -18.37 -3.19
N ASP A 331 -7.14 -17.43 -3.04
CA ASP A 331 -7.48 -16.03 -2.84
C ASP A 331 -7.56 -15.24 -4.14
N ALA A 332 -8.48 -14.28 -4.15
CA ALA A 332 -8.50 -13.23 -5.15
C ALA A 332 -7.50 -12.13 -4.79
N LEU A 333 -6.89 -11.53 -5.80
CA LEU A 333 -6.04 -10.37 -5.59
C LEU A 333 -6.90 -9.10 -5.45
N GLU A 334 -6.68 -8.34 -4.37
CA GLU A 334 -7.34 -7.06 -4.11
C GLU A 334 -6.34 -5.90 -4.28
N VAL A 335 -6.06 -5.46 -5.51
CA VAL A 335 -5.12 -4.33 -5.71
C VAL A 335 -5.84 -2.98 -5.58
N PRO A 336 -5.33 -2.02 -4.80
CA PRO A 336 -5.75 -0.63 -4.90
C PRO A 336 -5.37 -0.08 -6.29
N ASN A 337 -6.35 0.15 -7.14
CA ASN A 337 -6.13 0.64 -8.51
C ASN A 337 -5.76 2.13 -8.47
N THR A 338 -4.64 2.52 -9.11
CA THR A 338 -4.11 3.89 -9.14
C THR A 338 -4.85 4.84 -10.08
N THR A 339 -5.96 4.42 -10.71
CA THR A 339 -6.67 5.34 -11.62
C THR A 339 -8.18 5.15 -11.69
N ASN A 340 -8.76 3.94 -11.58
CA ASN A 340 -10.19 3.76 -11.87
C ASN A 340 -10.96 2.74 -11.03
N GLY A 341 -10.46 2.32 -9.87
CA GLY A 341 -11.23 1.46 -8.96
C GLY A 341 -11.51 0.07 -9.54
N THR A 342 -10.86 -0.93 -8.95
CA THR A 342 -11.11 -2.37 -9.12
C THR A 342 -10.36 -3.07 -10.26
N VAL A 343 -9.51 -4.02 -9.88
CA VAL A 343 -9.16 -5.18 -10.70
C VAL A 343 -9.40 -6.39 -9.82
N TYR A 344 -10.49 -7.12 -10.08
CA TYR A 344 -10.66 -8.47 -9.57
C TYR A 344 -9.87 -9.39 -10.48
N LEU A 345 -8.87 -10.07 -9.94
CA LEU A 345 -8.33 -11.26 -10.57
C LEU A 345 -8.97 -12.44 -9.83
N GLY A 346 -9.97 -13.04 -10.48
CA GLY A 346 -10.63 -14.25 -10.01
C GLY A 346 -9.67 -15.44 -9.94
N PRO A 347 -10.12 -16.60 -9.44
CA PRO A 347 -9.28 -17.79 -9.35
C PRO A 347 -8.75 -18.14 -10.74
N TYR A 348 -7.42 -18.27 -10.84
CA TYR A 348 -6.67 -18.54 -12.06
C TYR A 348 -6.52 -20.04 -12.33
#